data_AF-A0A8S9WHU4-F1
#
_entry.id   AF-A0A8S9WHU4-F1
#
_cell.length_a   1.000
_cell.length_b   1.000
_cell.length_c   1.000
_cell.angle_alpha   90.00
_cell.angle_beta   90.00
_cell.angle_gamma   90.00
#
_symmetry.space_group_name_H-M   'P 1'
#
loop_
_entity.id
_entity.type
_entity.pdbx_description
1 polymer ?
#
loop_
_entity_poly.entity_id
_entity_poly.type
_entity_poly.pdbx_seq_one_letter_code
_entity_poly.pdbx_strand_id
1 'polypeptide(L)'
;AIWLMLELASVGTFLHTGLKLPWGVWFARDTPVCEAREPPKNMLAAMGLTGFLCILLGVYPKVLYNILPYPVHYEPYAPGHVIAMCQLLVFTFVAFWLLRDKLHGTPTISLDTDWFYRVPGKWVIRFCEGPLMTFTSTIDRNVMRMPDFFRALPLKTQTEVENRLDNAFHVRLPDLLNFEGIYSTIKASKGKELSYNLIYILIAMLLLLLFVLFGMVMK
;
A
#
# COMPACT_ATOMS: atom_id res chain seq x y z
N ALA A 1 -3.35 13.44 -29.40
CA ALA A 1 -3.79 12.26 -28.61
C ALA A 1 -3.85 12.59 -27.11
N ILE A 2 -2.73 12.96 -26.48
CA ILE A 2 -2.65 13.20 -25.02
C ILE A 2 -3.62 14.30 -24.55
N TRP A 3 -3.68 15.42 -25.26
CA TRP A 3 -4.58 16.53 -24.90
C TRP A 3 -6.06 16.11 -24.84
N LEU A 4 -6.56 15.41 -25.86
CA LEU A 4 -7.93 14.86 -25.88
C LEU A 4 -8.16 13.85 -24.74
N MET A 5 -7.15 13.05 -24.37
CA MET A 5 -7.26 12.13 -23.24
C MET A 5 -7.40 12.87 -21.91
N LEU A 6 -6.68 13.99 -21.72
CA LEU A 6 -6.79 14.83 -20.54
C LEU A 6 -8.14 15.55 -20.45
N GLU A 7 -8.66 16.02 -21.59
CA GLU A 7 -10.02 16.57 -21.65
C GLU A 7 -11.07 15.51 -21.33
N LEU A 8 -10.96 14.31 -21.90
CA LEU A 8 -11.88 13.21 -21.64
C LEU A 8 -11.83 12.77 -20.17
N ALA A 9 -10.65 12.76 -19.55
CA ALA A 9 -10.49 12.52 -18.12
C ALA A 9 -11.19 13.60 -17.27
N SER A 10 -11.08 14.87 -17.69
CA SER A 10 -11.75 16.01 -17.02
C SER A 10 -13.27 15.92 -17.15
N VAL A 11 -13.79 15.62 -18.35
CA VAL A 11 -15.21 15.35 -18.61
C VAL A 11 -15.71 14.18 -17.76
N GLY A 12 -14.98 13.07 -17.72
CA GLY A 12 -15.34 11.89 -16.94
C GLY A 12 -15.40 12.18 -15.44
N THR A 13 -14.46 12.96 -14.91
CA THR A 13 -14.46 13.39 -13.50
C THR A 13 -15.67 14.27 -13.21
N PHE A 14 -15.92 15.30 -14.01
CA PHE A 14 -17.06 16.19 -13.83
C PHE A 14 -18.40 15.45 -13.96
N LEU A 15 -18.53 14.54 -14.92
CA LEU A 15 -19.71 13.69 -15.09
C LEU A 15 -19.96 12.83 -13.85
N HIS A 16 -18.93 12.21 -13.29
CA HIS A 16 -19.05 11.33 -12.14
C HIS A 16 -19.28 12.10 -10.83
N THR A 17 -18.38 13.00 -10.47
CA THR A 17 -18.41 13.69 -9.16
C THR A 17 -19.33 14.90 -9.16
N GLY A 18 -19.40 15.63 -10.28
CA GLY A 18 -20.16 16.88 -10.38
C GLY A 18 -21.63 16.69 -10.74
N LEU A 19 -21.99 15.61 -11.44
CA LEU A 19 -23.37 15.39 -11.90
C LEU A 19 -23.98 14.12 -11.32
N LYS A 20 -23.37 12.95 -11.56
CA LYS A 20 -23.94 11.65 -11.17
C LYS A 20 -24.15 11.51 -9.66
N LEU A 21 -23.16 11.88 -8.85
CA LEU A 21 -23.26 11.81 -7.39
C LEU A 21 -24.36 12.74 -6.84
N PRO A 22 -24.36 14.05 -7.13
CA PRO A 22 -25.46 14.96 -6.78
C PRO A 22 -26.84 14.45 -7.18
N TRP A 23 -27.00 14.05 -8.45
CA TRP A 23 -28.28 13.54 -8.94
C TRP A 23 -28.72 12.29 -8.16
N GLY A 24 -27.78 11.39 -7.87
CA GLY A 24 -27.98 10.20 -7.04
C GLY A 24 -28.42 10.51 -5.61
N VAL A 25 -27.87 11.56 -5.00
CA VAL A 25 -28.14 11.94 -3.62
C VAL A 25 -29.47 12.67 -3.47
N TRP A 26 -29.79 13.60 -4.38
CA TRP A 26 -30.97 14.47 -4.23
C TRP A 26 -32.20 14.02 -5.02
N PHE A 27 -32.03 13.33 -6.16
CA PHE A 27 -33.12 13.10 -7.12
C PHE A 27 -33.35 11.64 -7.49
N ALA A 28 -32.54 10.68 -7.00
CA ALA A 28 -32.67 9.27 -7.43
C ALA A 28 -33.68 8.45 -6.62
N ARG A 29 -34.02 8.86 -5.39
CA ARG A 29 -35.01 8.17 -4.55
C ARG A 29 -35.83 9.19 -3.77
N ASP A 30 -37.15 9.01 -3.76
CA ASP A 30 -38.06 9.88 -3.01
C ASP A 30 -38.08 9.54 -1.51
N THR A 31 -37.71 8.30 -1.14
CA THR A 31 -37.67 7.85 0.26
C THR A 31 -36.23 7.71 0.76
N PRO A 32 -35.85 8.39 1.85
CA PRO A 32 -34.52 8.24 2.43
C PRO A 32 -34.34 6.83 3.00
N VAL A 33 -33.16 6.24 2.78
CA VAL A 33 -32.82 4.88 3.26
C VAL A 33 -32.57 4.88 4.77
N CYS A 34 -32.08 5.99 5.32
CA CYS A 34 -31.90 6.19 6.75
C CYS A 34 -32.23 7.62 7.14
N GLU A 35 -32.47 7.83 8.43
CA GLU A 35 -32.65 9.17 9.00
C GLU A 35 -31.33 9.94 8.95
N ALA A 36 -31.29 11.04 8.20
CA ALA A 36 -30.09 11.87 8.05
C ALA A 36 -29.87 12.71 9.31
N ARG A 37 -28.79 12.45 10.04
CA ARG A 37 -28.37 13.24 11.20
C ARG A 37 -27.26 14.21 10.82
N GLU A 38 -27.35 15.44 11.31
CA GLU A 38 -26.28 16.42 11.12
C GLU A 38 -24.97 15.98 11.79
N PRO A 39 -23.81 16.22 11.13
CA PRO A 39 -22.52 15.87 11.68
C PRO A 39 -22.18 16.72 12.92
N PRO A 40 -21.30 16.23 13.82
CA PRO A 40 -20.88 16.98 15.00
C PRO A 40 -20.20 18.30 14.60
N LYS A 41 -20.32 19.32 15.46
CA LYS A 41 -19.83 20.69 15.17
C LYS A 41 -18.36 20.76 14.73
N ASN A 42 -17.50 19.92 15.28
CA ASN A 42 -16.07 19.87 14.91
C ASN A 42 -15.86 19.45 13.45
N MET A 43 -16.67 18.51 12.95
CA MET A 43 -16.64 18.08 11.55
C MET A 43 -17.16 19.17 10.62
N LEU A 44 -18.23 19.86 11.02
CA LEU A 44 -18.78 20.97 10.25
C LEU A 44 -17.78 22.14 10.13
N ALA A 45 -17.08 22.46 11.21
CA ALA A 45 -16.02 23.47 11.21
C ALA A 45 -14.87 23.09 10.26
N ALA A 46 -14.43 21.83 10.28
CA ALA A 46 -13.39 21.33 9.37
C ALA A 46 -13.82 21.36 7.90
N MET A 47 -15.05 20.95 7.59
CA MET A 47 -15.63 21.03 6.24
C MET A 47 -15.72 22.48 5.76
N GLY A 48 -16.18 23.39 6.62
CA GLY A 48 -16.29 24.82 6.32
C GLY A 48 -14.92 25.46 6.04
N LEU A 49 -13.93 25.20 6.89
CA LEU A 49 -12.56 25.69 6.68
C LEU A 49 -11.96 25.17 5.38
N THR A 50 -12.11 23.88 5.10
CA THR A 50 -11.59 23.25 3.87
C THR A 50 -12.27 23.82 2.63
N GLY A 51 -13.60 23.96 2.65
CA GLY A 51 -14.36 24.58 1.57
C GLY A 51 -13.94 26.03 1.33
N PHE A 52 -13.74 26.79 2.40
CA PHE A 52 -13.23 28.16 2.32
C PHE A 52 -11.85 28.22 1.67
N LEU A 53 -10.91 27.36 2.08
CA LEU A 53 -9.58 27.25 1.48
C LEU A 53 -9.65 26.90 -0.02
N CYS A 54 -10.49 25.95 -0.41
CA CYS A 54 -10.67 25.58 -1.82
C CYS A 54 -11.20 26.76 -2.65
N ILE A 55 -12.17 27.52 -2.14
CA ILE A 55 -12.72 28.70 -2.83
C ILE A 55 -11.66 29.80 -2.93
N LEU A 56 -10.95 30.09 -1.82
CA LEU A 56 -9.93 31.13 -1.78
C LEU A 56 -8.79 30.85 -2.76
N LEU A 57 -8.29 29.61 -2.81
CA LEU A 57 -7.23 29.21 -3.73
C LEU A 57 -7.71 29.15 -5.18
N GLY A 58 -8.97 28.77 -5.41
CA GLY A 58 -9.57 28.81 -6.73
C GLY A 58 -9.64 30.23 -7.28
N VAL A 59 -10.28 31.14 -6.54
CA VAL A 59 -10.53 32.53 -6.98
C VAL A 59 -9.25 33.38 -7.01
N TYR A 60 -8.34 33.17 -6.05
CA TYR A 60 -7.11 33.96 -5.93
C TYR A 60 -5.84 33.09 -5.97
N PRO A 61 -5.46 32.59 -7.17
CA PRO A 61 -4.34 31.66 -7.34
C PRO A 61 -2.97 32.28 -7.06
N LYS A 62 -2.88 33.61 -6.96
CA LYS A 62 -1.62 34.33 -6.68
C LYS A 62 -0.99 33.91 -5.35
N VAL A 63 -1.79 33.51 -4.36
CA VAL A 63 -1.27 32.99 -3.08
C VAL A 63 -0.34 31.80 -3.30
N LEU A 64 -0.71 30.90 -4.21
CA LEU A 64 0.12 29.74 -4.53
C LEU A 64 1.31 30.14 -5.41
N TYR A 65 1.09 30.97 -6.44
CA TYR A 65 2.16 31.38 -7.36
C TYR A 65 3.29 32.16 -6.72
N ASN A 66 3.02 32.92 -5.66
CA ASN A 66 4.05 33.65 -4.91
C ASN A 66 4.99 32.73 -4.12
N ILE A 67 4.61 31.47 -3.87
CA ILE A 67 5.42 30.48 -3.14
C ILE A 67 6.36 29.73 -4.08
N LEU A 68 6.09 29.76 -5.40
CA LEU A 68 6.89 29.02 -6.36
C LEU A 68 8.30 29.63 -6.50
N PRO A 69 9.35 28.80 -6.53
CA PRO A 69 10.74 29.28 -6.63
C PRO A 69 11.09 29.81 -8.04
N TYR A 70 10.28 29.51 -9.05
CA TYR A 70 10.49 29.92 -10.44
C TYR A 70 9.37 30.86 -10.90
N PRO A 71 9.67 31.88 -11.71
CA PRO A 71 8.68 32.80 -12.23
C PRO A 71 7.71 32.09 -13.18
N VAL A 72 6.41 32.15 -12.89
CA VAL A 72 5.35 31.58 -13.72
C VAL A 72 4.50 32.71 -14.28
N HIS A 73 4.53 32.87 -15.60
CA HIS A 73 3.65 33.78 -16.34
C HIS A 73 2.47 32.98 -16.92
N TYR A 74 1.49 32.68 -16.09
CA TYR A 74 0.26 31.99 -16.50
C TYR A 74 -0.97 32.77 -16.04
N GLU A 75 -1.96 32.89 -16.93
CA GLU A 75 -3.22 33.57 -16.68
C GLU A 75 -4.39 32.56 -16.68
N PRO A 76 -4.75 32.01 -15.50
CA PRO A 76 -5.78 30.96 -15.40
C PRO A 76 -7.16 31.39 -15.91
N TYR A 77 -7.48 32.67 -15.71
CA TYR A 77 -8.77 33.27 -16.05
C TYR A 77 -8.76 34.04 -17.38
N ALA A 78 -7.80 33.76 -18.27
CA ALA A 78 -7.85 34.33 -19.61
C ALA A 78 -9.16 33.89 -20.31
N PRO A 79 -9.81 34.77 -21.09
CA PRO A 79 -11.16 34.53 -21.60
C PRO A 79 -11.32 33.21 -22.36
N GLY A 80 -10.30 32.81 -23.14
CA GLY A 80 -10.32 31.56 -23.88
C GLY A 80 -10.43 30.32 -22.98
N HIS A 81 -9.71 30.29 -21.85
CA HIS A 81 -9.79 29.19 -20.90
C HIS A 81 -11.18 29.10 -20.26
N VAL A 82 -11.74 30.24 -19.84
CA VAL A 82 -13.05 30.28 -19.19
C VAL A 82 -14.15 29.81 -20.14
N ILE A 83 -14.14 30.28 -21.39
CA ILE A 83 -15.10 29.88 -22.41
C ILE A 83 -15.01 28.38 -22.70
N ALA A 84 -13.79 27.85 -22.88
CA ALA A 84 -13.58 26.43 -23.13
C ALA A 84 -14.10 25.55 -21.97
N MET A 85 -13.84 25.94 -20.72
CA MET A 85 -14.36 25.23 -19.54
C MET A 85 -15.88 25.31 -19.48
N CYS A 86 -16.49 26.48 -19.70
CA CYS A 86 -17.94 26.63 -19.76
C CYS A 86 -18.57 25.73 -20.83
N GLN A 87 -17.98 25.66 -22.04
CA GLN A 87 -18.43 24.76 -23.10
C GLN A 87 -18.36 23.31 -22.65
N LEU A 88 -17.23 22.88 -22.08
CA LEU A 88 -17.05 21.52 -21.56
C LEU A 88 -18.11 21.17 -20.51
N LEU A 89 -18.36 22.06 -19.55
CA LEU A 89 -19.36 21.87 -18.50
C LEU A 89 -20.77 21.75 -19.08
N VAL A 90 -21.17 22.64 -20.00
CA VAL A 90 -22.50 22.64 -20.62
C VAL A 90 -22.71 21.38 -21.46
N PHE A 91 -21.75 21.02 -22.32
CA PHE A 91 -21.88 19.82 -23.15
C PHE A 91 -21.89 18.53 -22.33
N THR A 92 -21.09 18.46 -21.25
CA THR A 92 -21.11 17.32 -20.33
C THR A 92 -22.45 17.23 -19.59
N PHE A 93 -23.01 18.38 -19.17
CA PHE A 93 -24.33 18.44 -18.55
C PHE A 93 -25.45 17.97 -19.48
N VAL A 94 -25.45 18.44 -20.74
CA VAL A 94 -26.42 18.00 -21.75
C VAL A 94 -26.30 16.50 -22.00
N ALA A 95 -25.07 15.99 -22.16
CA ALA A 95 -24.83 14.57 -22.35
C ALA A 95 -25.31 13.74 -21.16
N PHE A 96 -25.03 14.19 -19.92
CA PHE A 96 -25.53 13.57 -18.70
C PHE A 96 -27.05 13.53 -18.67
N TRP A 97 -27.72 14.65 -18.96
CA TRP A 97 -29.18 14.75 -18.93
C TRP A 97 -29.84 13.77 -19.92
N LEU A 98 -29.30 13.65 -21.13
CA LEU A 98 -29.78 12.71 -22.14
C LEU A 98 -29.54 11.24 -21.77
N LEU A 99 -28.44 10.92 -21.08
CA LEU A 99 -28.04 9.55 -20.73
C LEU A 99 -28.38 9.15 -19.29
N ARG A 100 -29.06 10.01 -18.52
CA ARG A 100 -29.27 9.81 -17.07
C ARG A 100 -29.86 8.45 -16.72
N ASP A 101 -30.82 7.97 -17.51
CA ASP A 101 -31.53 6.70 -17.26
C ASP A 101 -30.60 5.48 -17.42
N LYS A 102 -29.53 5.62 -18.21
CA LYS A 102 -28.50 4.58 -18.41
C LYS A 102 -27.38 4.64 -17.36
N LEU A 103 -27.28 5.71 -16.58
CA LEU A 103 -26.20 5.93 -15.61
C LEU A 103 -26.49 5.37 -14.22
N HIS A 104 -27.66 4.75 -14.03
CA HIS A 104 -28.05 4.15 -12.75
C HIS A 104 -27.14 2.97 -12.39
N GLY A 105 -26.70 2.94 -11.13
CA GLY A 105 -25.88 1.84 -10.61
C GLY A 105 -26.73 0.59 -10.40
N THR A 106 -26.40 -0.49 -11.08
CA THR A 106 -26.93 -1.82 -10.76
C THR A 106 -26.13 -2.41 -9.59
N PRO A 107 -26.78 -3.15 -8.66
CA PRO A 107 -26.07 -3.81 -7.57
C PRO A 107 -25.21 -4.94 -8.14
N THR A 108 -23.98 -4.59 -8.50
CA THR A 108 -22.99 -5.48 -9.08
C THR A 108 -21.73 -5.41 -8.23
N ILE A 109 -21.05 -6.55 -8.09
CA ILE A 109 -19.77 -6.62 -7.40
C ILE A 109 -18.71 -6.11 -8.38
N SER A 110 -18.19 -4.91 -8.14
CA SER A 110 -17.03 -4.41 -8.87
C SER A 110 -15.79 -5.12 -8.36
N LEU A 111 -15.10 -5.85 -9.25
CA LEU A 111 -13.81 -6.46 -8.95
C LEU A 111 -12.73 -5.39 -9.10
N ASP A 112 -12.34 -4.77 -7.99
CA ASP A 112 -11.27 -3.77 -7.97
C ASP A 112 -9.92 -4.44 -7.66
N THR A 113 -8.85 -3.65 -7.75
CA THR A 113 -7.47 -4.05 -7.44
C THR A 113 -7.33 -4.54 -5.99
N ASP A 114 -8.30 -4.22 -5.11
CA ASP A 114 -8.40 -4.76 -3.76
C ASP A 114 -8.46 -6.30 -3.73
N TRP A 115 -8.96 -6.94 -4.80
CA TRP A 115 -8.95 -8.40 -4.94
C TRP A 115 -7.54 -8.98 -4.85
N PHE A 116 -6.56 -8.33 -5.49
CA PHE A 116 -5.17 -8.76 -5.48
C PHE A 116 -4.55 -8.66 -4.09
N TYR A 117 -5.06 -7.79 -3.21
CA TYR A 117 -4.62 -7.73 -1.81
C TYR A 117 -5.40 -8.71 -0.92
N ARG A 118 -6.72 -8.77 -1.10
CA ARG A 118 -7.66 -9.52 -0.27
C ARG A 118 -7.46 -11.04 -0.36
N VAL A 119 -7.17 -11.56 -1.55
CA VAL A 119 -7.02 -13.01 -1.77
C VAL A 119 -5.71 -13.57 -1.20
N PRO A 120 -4.51 -13.06 -1.55
CA PRO A 120 -3.27 -13.56 -0.97
C PRO A 120 -3.13 -13.19 0.50
N GLY A 121 -3.67 -12.04 0.96
CA GLY A 121 -3.67 -11.68 2.37
C GLY A 121 -4.37 -12.73 3.24
N LYS A 122 -5.51 -13.28 2.77
CA LYS A 122 -6.18 -14.41 3.47
C LYS A 122 -5.33 -15.66 3.52
N TRP A 123 -4.59 -15.95 2.45
CA TRP A 123 -3.65 -17.08 2.41
C TRP A 123 -2.52 -16.91 3.41
N VAL A 124 -1.94 -15.72 3.50
CA VAL A 124 -0.87 -15.39 4.47
C VAL A 124 -1.38 -15.52 5.90
N ILE A 125 -2.57 -14.97 6.21
CA ILE A 125 -3.16 -15.07 7.55
C ILE A 125 -3.38 -16.55 7.92
N ARG A 126 -3.94 -17.36 7.02
CA ARG A 126 -4.13 -18.79 7.28
C ARG A 126 -2.83 -19.56 7.45
N PHE A 127 -1.77 -19.17 6.74
CA PHE A 127 -0.45 -19.75 6.92
C PHE A 127 0.15 -19.38 8.29
N CYS A 128 0.00 -18.13 8.73
CA CYS A 128 0.45 -17.70 10.04
C CYS A 128 -0.32 -18.40 11.18
N GLU A 129 -1.64 -18.48 11.09
CA GLU A 129 -2.49 -19.06 12.14
C GLU A 129 -2.38 -20.59 12.24
N GLY A 130 -2.16 -21.29 11.13
CA GLY A 130 -2.12 -22.75 11.11
C GLY A 130 -0.70 -23.31 11.29
N PRO A 131 0.04 -23.50 10.19
CA PRO A 131 1.31 -24.22 10.21
C PRO A 131 2.39 -23.51 11.03
N LEU A 132 2.46 -22.17 10.99
CA LEU A 132 3.50 -21.43 11.71
C LEU A 132 3.31 -21.46 13.23
N MET A 133 2.08 -21.33 13.71
CA MET A 133 1.76 -21.47 15.15
C MET A 133 1.92 -22.91 15.64
N THR A 134 1.59 -23.90 14.81
CA THR A 134 1.80 -25.32 15.15
C THR A 134 3.28 -25.66 15.22
N PHE A 135 4.08 -25.11 14.31
CA PHE A 135 5.54 -25.25 14.33
C PHE A 135 6.15 -24.61 15.58
N THR A 136 5.74 -23.38 15.89
CA THR A 136 6.23 -22.65 17.08
C THR A 136 5.90 -23.41 18.36
N SER A 137 4.67 -23.89 18.52
CA SER A 137 4.26 -24.68 19.69
C SER A 137 4.92 -26.07 19.76
N THR A 138 5.39 -26.62 18.64
CA THR A 138 6.17 -27.87 18.61
C THR A 138 7.61 -27.62 19.08
N ILE A 139 8.24 -26.55 18.60
CA ILE A 139 9.58 -26.14 19.07
C ILE A 139 9.54 -25.85 20.56
N ASP A 140 8.58 -25.03 21.00
CA ASP A 140 8.45 -24.62 22.39
C ASP A 140 8.30 -25.83 23.33
N ARG A 141 7.48 -26.81 22.94
CA ARG A 141 7.33 -28.08 23.67
C ARG A 141 8.62 -28.89 23.74
N ASN A 142 9.42 -28.93 22.67
CA ASN A 142 10.68 -29.66 22.65
C ASN A 142 11.77 -28.93 23.44
N VAL A 143 11.78 -27.60 23.41
CA VAL A 143 12.69 -26.76 24.21
C VAL A 143 12.37 -26.90 25.70
N MET A 144 11.10 -26.89 26.11
CA MET A 144 10.75 -27.10 27.52
C MET A 144 11.09 -28.49 28.05
N ARG A 145 11.18 -29.50 27.17
CA ARG A 145 11.61 -30.86 27.54
C ARG A 145 13.12 -31.04 27.66
N MET A 146 13.91 -30.14 27.07
CA MET A 146 15.37 -30.19 27.16
C MET A 146 15.88 -30.05 28.60
N PRO A 147 15.42 -29.08 29.42
CA PRO A 147 15.83 -28.94 30.82
C PRO A 147 15.59 -30.21 31.65
N ASP A 148 14.46 -30.89 31.47
CA ASP A 148 14.15 -32.13 32.18
C ASP A 148 15.08 -33.28 31.79
N PHE A 149 15.45 -33.36 30.50
CA PHE A 149 16.46 -34.30 30.02
C PHE A 149 17.85 -33.99 30.60
N PHE A 150 18.24 -32.71 30.66
CA PHE A 150 19.51 -32.31 31.26
C PHE A 150 19.55 -32.59 32.77
N ARG A 151 18.42 -32.45 33.48
CA ARG A 151 18.31 -32.75 34.92
C ARG A 151 18.39 -34.25 35.23
N ALA A 152 18.07 -35.12 34.26
CA ALA A 152 18.18 -36.56 34.41
C ALA A 152 19.62 -37.10 34.26
N LEU A 153 20.60 -36.26 33.91
CA LEU A 153 22.01 -36.62 33.79
C LEU A 153 22.75 -36.48 35.14
N PRO A 154 23.82 -37.27 35.37
CA PRO A 154 24.66 -37.13 36.57
C PRO A 154 25.39 -35.79 36.59
N LEU A 155 25.47 -35.15 37.77
CA LEU A 155 25.96 -33.77 37.99
C LEU A 155 27.31 -33.45 37.35
N LYS A 156 28.24 -34.41 37.28
CA LYS A 156 29.58 -34.23 36.69
C LYS A 156 29.53 -34.03 35.17
N THR A 157 28.55 -34.63 34.51
CA THR A 157 28.33 -34.52 33.06
C THR A 157 27.61 -33.22 32.71
N GLN A 158 26.75 -32.72 33.60
CA GLN A 158 26.02 -31.46 33.40
C GLN A 158 26.99 -30.26 33.29
N THR A 159 27.94 -30.14 34.22
CA THR A 159 28.94 -29.05 34.22
C THR A 159 29.88 -29.10 33.01
N GLU A 160 30.21 -30.29 32.50
CA GLU A 160 31.03 -30.44 31.29
C GLU A 160 30.25 -30.02 30.03
N VAL A 161 28.96 -30.35 29.97
CA VAL A 161 28.11 -29.96 28.84
C VAL A 161 27.84 -28.45 28.84
N GLU A 162 27.56 -27.83 29.98
CA GLU A 162 27.39 -26.37 30.10
C GLU A 162 28.66 -25.64 29.64
N ASN A 163 29.85 -26.05 30.12
CA ASN A 163 31.12 -25.44 29.71
C ASN A 163 31.43 -25.61 28.20
N ARG A 164 31.00 -26.72 27.59
CA ARG A 164 31.14 -26.97 26.16
C ARG A 164 30.14 -26.19 25.32
N LEU A 165 28.91 -26.04 25.82
CA LEU A 165 27.86 -25.27 25.17
C LEU A 165 28.22 -23.79 25.18
N ASP A 166 28.67 -23.26 26.32
CA ASP A 166 29.14 -21.88 26.46
C ASP A 166 30.35 -21.61 25.56
N ASN A 167 31.33 -22.51 25.50
CA ASN A 167 32.44 -22.39 24.54
C ASN A 167 31.95 -22.40 23.08
N ALA A 168 30.98 -23.25 22.75
CA ALA A 168 30.44 -23.33 21.40
C ALA A 168 29.68 -22.06 21.01
N PHE A 169 28.88 -21.48 21.91
CA PHE A 169 28.09 -20.28 21.63
C PHE A 169 28.89 -18.99 21.71
N HIS A 170 29.82 -18.86 22.67
CA HIS A 170 30.57 -17.62 22.89
C HIS A 170 31.89 -17.53 22.12
N VAL A 171 32.53 -18.66 21.80
CA VAL A 171 33.81 -18.66 21.08
C VAL A 171 33.62 -19.11 19.64
N ARG A 172 32.86 -20.18 19.42
CA ARG A 172 32.81 -20.83 18.09
C ARG A 172 31.75 -20.25 17.15
N LEU A 173 30.59 -19.83 17.68
CA LEU A 173 29.51 -19.22 16.89
C LEU A 173 29.90 -17.85 16.29
N PRO A 174 30.57 -16.94 17.03
CA PRO A 174 31.01 -15.64 16.49
C PRO A 174 32.14 -15.79 15.47
N ASP A 175 33.04 -16.77 15.65
CA ASP A 175 34.10 -17.09 14.69
C ASP A 175 33.55 -17.66 13.37
N LEU A 176 32.47 -18.46 13.44
CA LEU A 176 31.78 -18.99 12.25
C LEU A 176 30.93 -17.94 11.52
N LEU A 177 30.40 -16.95 12.24
CA LEU A 177 29.60 -15.84 11.70
C LEU A 177 30.43 -14.56 11.52
N ASN A 178 31.76 -14.65 11.44
CA ASN A 178 32.65 -13.50 11.33
C ASN A 178 32.49 -12.79 9.96
N PHE A 179 31.49 -11.89 9.90
CA PHE A 179 31.07 -11.15 8.71
C PHE A 179 32.19 -10.27 8.11
N GLU A 180 33.23 -9.90 8.88
CA GLU A 180 34.39 -9.14 8.40
C GLU A 180 35.31 -9.95 7.47
N GLY A 181 35.52 -11.24 7.76
CA GLY A 181 36.35 -12.13 6.93
C GLY A 181 35.71 -12.43 5.58
N ILE A 182 34.38 -12.59 5.58
CA ILE A 182 33.58 -12.79 4.36
C ILE A 182 33.50 -11.48 3.54
N TYR A 183 33.31 -10.33 4.19
CA TYR A 183 33.28 -9.02 3.53
C TYR A 183 34.61 -8.63 2.88
N SER A 184 35.73 -8.88 3.55
CA SER A 184 37.08 -8.53 3.05
C SER A 184 37.55 -9.43 1.90
N THR A 185 37.20 -10.72 1.91
CA THR A 185 37.47 -11.65 0.80
C THR A 185 36.66 -11.28 -0.46
N ILE A 186 35.42 -10.81 -0.28
CA ILE A 186 34.58 -10.29 -1.36
C ILE A 186 35.11 -8.93 -1.88
N LYS A 187 35.65 -8.08 -1.00
CA LYS A 187 36.22 -6.77 -1.35
C LYS A 187 37.56 -6.90 -2.09
N ALA A 188 38.42 -7.84 -1.72
CA ALA A 188 39.69 -8.11 -2.39
C ALA A 188 39.51 -8.66 -3.81
N SER A 189 38.38 -9.32 -4.09
CA SER A 189 38.07 -9.89 -5.41
C SER A 189 37.31 -8.95 -6.35
N LYS A 190 37.10 -7.67 -5.98
CA LYS A 190 36.25 -6.73 -6.74
C LYS A 190 36.97 -5.43 -7.12
N GLY A 191 37.94 -5.55 -8.01
CA GLY A 191 38.30 -4.46 -8.94
C GLY A 191 37.23 -4.34 -10.04
N LYS A 192 36.10 -3.70 -9.73
CA LYS A 192 35.13 -3.02 -10.63
C LYS A 192 33.82 -2.80 -9.86
N GLU A 193 33.50 -1.54 -9.61
CA GLU A 193 32.24 -1.11 -9.01
C GLU A 193 31.06 -1.31 -9.97
N LEU A 194 30.52 -2.53 -10.05
CA LEU A 194 29.12 -2.79 -10.46
C LEU A 194 28.78 -4.25 -10.16
N SER A 195 27.99 -4.54 -9.09
CA SER A 195 27.25 -5.80 -8.85
C SER A 195 26.96 -6.02 -7.35
N TYR A 196 26.35 -5.06 -6.64
CA TYR A 196 25.75 -5.37 -5.32
C TYR A 196 24.23 -5.48 -5.47
N ASN A 197 23.63 -4.56 -6.23
CA ASN A 197 22.23 -4.69 -6.65
C ASN A 197 21.96 -5.98 -7.44
N LEU A 198 22.90 -6.41 -8.30
CA LEU A 198 22.74 -7.64 -9.07
C LEU A 198 22.74 -8.90 -8.18
N ILE A 199 23.51 -8.91 -7.08
CA ILE A 199 23.55 -10.03 -6.11
C ILE A 199 22.30 -10.04 -5.25
N TYR A 200 21.81 -8.87 -4.78
CA TYR A 200 20.54 -8.79 -4.06
C TYR A 200 19.36 -9.21 -4.93
N ILE A 201 19.36 -8.81 -6.21
CA ILE A 201 18.37 -9.24 -7.20
C ILE A 201 18.48 -10.75 -7.46
N LEU A 202 19.69 -11.31 -7.56
CA LEU A 202 19.88 -12.75 -7.76
C LEU A 202 19.40 -13.57 -6.56
N ILE A 203 19.71 -13.13 -5.33
CA ILE A 203 19.27 -13.78 -4.08
C ILE A 203 17.75 -13.68 -3.92
N ALA A 204 17.17 -12.52 -4.23
CA ALA A 204 15.72 -12.33 -4.23
C ALA A 204 15.02 -13.20 -5.28
N MET A 205 15.58 -13.30 -6.50
CA MET A 205 15.07 -14.20 -7.54
C MET A 205 15.21 -15.67 -7.17
N LEU A 206 16.32 -16.08 -6.53
CA LEU A 206 16.53 -17.46 -6.08
C LEU A 206 15.59 -17.86 -4.94
N LEU A 207 15.35 -16.96 -3.98
CA LEU A 207 14.36 -17.16 -2.91
C LEU A 207 12.94 -17.25 -3.45
N LEU A 208 12.60 -16.42 -4.43
CA LEU A 208 11.27 -16.43 -5.07
C LEU A 208 11.07 -17.68 -5.93
N LEU A 209 12.12 -18.15 -6.61
CA LEU A 209 12.10 -19.39 -7.40
C LEU A 209 12.05 -20.65 -6.52
N LEU A 210 12.76 -20.67 -5.39
CA LEU A 210 12.67 -21.72 -4.36
C LEU A 210 11.28 -21.76 -3.73
N PHE A 211 10.69 -20.60 -3.44
CA PHE A 211 9.34 -20.50 -2.91
C PHE A 211 8.28 -21.02 -3.89
N VAL A 212 8.40 -20.68 -5.18
CA VAL A 212 7.48 -21.15 -6.24
C VAL A 212 7.67 -22.65 -6.50
N LEU A 213 8.90 -23.15 -6.55
CA LEU A 213 9.17 -24.58 -6.72
C LEU A 213 8.69 -25.41 -5.52
N PHE A 214 8.90 -24.93 -4.29
CA PHE A 214 8.39 -25.59 -3.09
C PHE A 214 6.85 -25.56 -3.04
N GLY A 215 6.23 -24.46 -3.47
CA GLY A 215 4.77 -24.34 -3.60
C GLY A 215 4.15 -25.23 -4.68
N MET A 216 4.91 -25.61 -5.71
CA MET A 216 4.46 -26.56 -6.74
C MET A 216 4.67 -28.03 -6.32
N VAL A 217 5.70 -28.33 -5.52
CA VAL A 217 6.00 -29.69 -5.04
C VAL A 217 5.08 -30.13 -3.90
N MET A 218 4.48 -29.19 -3.17
CA MET A 218 3.55 -29.46 -2.06
C MET A 218 2.07 -29.38 -2.46
N LYS A 219 1.75 -29.56 -3.74
CA LYS A 219 0.37 -29.78 -4.21
C LYS A 219 0.02 -31.27 -4.20
#